data_AF-A0A7K5Q5U1-F1
#
_entry.id   AF-A0A7K5Q5U1-F1
#
_cell.length_a   1.000
_cell.length_b   1.000
_cell.length_c   1.000
_cell.angle_alpha   90.00
_cell.angle_beta   90.00
_cell.angle_gamma   90.00
#
_symmetry.space_group_name_H-M   'P 1'
#
loop_
_entity.id
_entity.type
_entity.pdbx_description
1 polymer ?
#
loop_
_entity_poly.entity_id
_entity_poly.type
_entity_poly.pdbx_seq_one_letter_code
_entity_poly.pdbx_strand_id
1 'polypeptide(L)'
;MADPPGCCSTCATCLLCPYSCQWITAKKEKRKGLRTTKVIPEQQLLLTCPAARSLGWLSSAPPAPGDPKKSAYGHLVVVCEHSWGTELLGRLPAHAAVWVTVAMDAVCSPNCPVRASQILLILTALVVAAAFTGLGIKWAEEWKSARISLQATGPFLHIGIVGGMTLLAWPLASFIYRTRSTGVKVFVLLVFCAAMIALYLAPLGITSPCIMEENQLPPKPALVGHRGAPMVRIGNKQLTTYGFPLCSFASADGVPFLMHDEELTRTTNVQDVFPERAVLNSTAFNWTDLQQLDAGSWFLERRPFPTVQSLSPGDRKEAAEQRIPSLEQVLEAVKQSNISIMFDLRPENHSDYQNFVNVIVEVILRSGIPLKQVLWLPDGFREDVKQQAPGVQHVYGRKRLENEEPGLHINLPYQDMSSEEIK
;
A
#
# COMPACT_ATOMS: atom_id res chain seq x y z
N MET A 1 -68.80 32.15 -14.25
CA MET A 1 -68.96 31.01 -13.33
C MET A 1 -69.10 29.77 -14.23
N ALA A 2 -68.21 28.78 -14.27
CA ALA A 2 -67.16 28.36 -13.35
C ALA A 2 -65.97 27.74 -14.13
N ASP A 3 -64.76 27.89 -13.60
CA ASP A 3 -63.55 27.18 -14.04
C ASP A 3 -63.55 25.72 -13.53
N PRO A 4 -62.95 24.76 -14.26
CA PRO A 4 -62.85 23.36 -13.83
C PRO A 4 -61.74 23.13 -12.78
N PRO A 5 -61.83 22.05 -11.99
CA PRO A 5 -61.06 21.90 -10.75
C PRO A 5 -59.57 21.64 -11.01
N GLY A 6 -58.74 22.38 -10.26
CA GLY A 6 -57.29 22.23 -10.21
C GLY A 6 -56.87 20.88 -9.64
N CYS A 7 -55.83 20.30 -10.24
CA CYS A 7 -55.24 19.03 -9.82
C CYS A 7 -54.66 19.14 -8.40
N CYS A 8 -54.96 18.14 -7.58
CA CYS A 8 -54.74 18.06 -6.14
C CYS A 8 -53.32 18.37 -5.64
N SER A 9 -53.32 18.89 -4.41
CA SER A 9 -52.22 19.17 -3.50
C SER A 9 -51.33 17.96 -3.16
N THR A 10 -50.02 18.21 -3.14
CA THR A 10 -48.99 17.64 -2.23
C THR A 10 -49.22 16.20 -1.72
N CYS A 11 -48.68 15.22 -2.45
CA CYS A 11 -48.30 13.93 -1.89
C CYS A 11 -46.76 13.84 -1.88
N ALA A 12 -46.15 13.99 -0.70
CA ALA A 12 -44.70 14.05 -0.50
C ALA A 12 -43.96 12.70 -0.59
N THR A 13 -44.65 11.62 -0.96
CA THR A 13 -44.08 10.26 -1.04
C THR A 13 -43.90 9.73 -2.45
N CYS A 14 -44.23 10.51 -3.49
CA CYS A 14 -44.02 10.10 -4.87
C CYS A 14 -42.80 10.82 -5.47
N LEU A 15 -41.62 10.18 -5.41
CA LEU A 15 -40.38 10.63 -6.09
C LEU A 15 -40.54 10.77 -7.63
N LEU A 16 -41.65 10.29 -8.19
CA LEU A 16 -41.98 10.34 -9.62
C LEU A 16 -42.86 11.56 -10.02
N CYS A 17 -43.44 12.29 -9.06
CA CYS A 17 -44.41 13.35 -9.35
C CYS A 17 -43.83 14.61 -10.03
N PRO A 18 -42.63 15.12 -9.70
CA PRO A 18 -42.09 16.29 -10.42
C PRO A 18 -41.67 15.99 -11.87
N TYR A 19 -41.56 14.70 -12.24
CA TYR A 19 -41.00 14.30 -13.54
C TYR A 19 -42.05 13.95 -14.61
N SER A 20 -43.31 13.61 -14.25
CA SER A 20 -44.36 13.34 -15.24
C SER A 20 -44.99 14.62 -15.82
N CYS A 21 -45.06 15.70 -15.03
CA CYS A 21 -45.69 16.94 -15.46
C CYS A 21 -44.88 17.73 -16.51
N GLN A 22 -43.55 17.54 -16.57
CA GLN A 22 -42.70 18.15 -17.60
C GLN A 22 -42.76 17.43 -18.95
N TRP A 23 -43.17 16.15 -18.97
CA TRP A 23 -43.27 15.37 -20.21
C TRP A 23 -44.48 15.77 -21.07
N ILE A 24 -45.56 16.27 -20.46
CA ILE A 24 -46.76 16.72 -21.18
C ILE A 24 -46.59 18.14 -21.74
N THR A 25 -45.88 19.01 -21.03
CA THR A 25 -45.65 20.41 -21.44
C THR A 25 -44.68 20.52 -22.63
N ALA A 26 -43.68 19.65 -22.72
CA ALA A 26 -42.74 19.61 -23.86
C ALA A 26 -43.40 19.29 -25.22
N LYS A 27 -44.56 18.63 -25.23
CA LYS A 27 -45.30 18.35 -26.47
C LYS A 27 -45.99 19.60 -27.03
N LYS A 28 -46.29 20.60 -26.19
CA LYS A 28 -46.98 21.86 -26.55
C LYS A 28 -46.01 22.98 -26.95
N GLU A 29 -44.74 22.91 -26.55
CA GLU A 29 -43.74 23.98 -26.76
C GLU A 29 -42.87 23.85 -28.02
N LYS A 30 -43.25 22.99 -28.98
CA LYS A 30 -42.48 22.74 -30.22
C LYS A 30 -42.35 23.93 -31.20
N ARG A 31 -42.67 25.17 -30.82
CA ARG A 31 -42.66 26.33 -31.74
C ARG A 31 -42.02 27.63 -31.26
N LYS A 32 -41.47 27.73 -30.05
CA LYS A 32 -40.70 28.92 -29.67
C LYS A 32 -39.44 28.48 -28.95
N GLY A 33 -38.29 28.76 -29.55
CA GLY A 33 -37.00 28.55 -28.91
C GLY A 33 -36.98 29.33 -27.60
N LEU A 34 -36.67 28.65 -26.49
CA LEU A 34 -36.55 29.31 -25.20
C LEU A 34 -35.40 28.72 -24.36
N ARG A 35 -34.57 29.68 -23.94
CA ARG A 35 -33.65 29.78 -22.79
C ARG A 35 -33.16 28.48 -22.12
N THR A 36 -31.84 28.32 -22.15
CA THR A 36 -31.05 27.48 -21.26
C THR A 36 -31.44 27.70 -19.80
N THR A 37 -32.08 26.72 -19.19
CA THR A 37 -32.40 26.71 -17.76
C THR A 37 -31.13 26.42 -16.94
N LYS A 38 -30.94 27.21 -15.87
CA LYS A 38 -29.81 27.23 -14.92
C LYS A 38 -29.57 25.91 -14.12
N VAL A 39 -30.07 24.77 -14.58
CA VAL A 39 -30.10 23.49 -13.83
C VAL A 39 -28.94 22.56 -14.21
N ILE A 40 -28.25 22.83 -15.32
CA ILE A 40 -27.07 22.06 -15.77
C ILE A 40 -25.87 22.15 -14.78
N PRO A 41 -25.55 23.34 -14.19
CA PRO A 41 -24.45 23.46 -13.22
C PRO A 41 -24.71 22.65 -11.94
N GLU A 42 -25.96 22.57 -11.48
CA GLU A 42 -26.32 21.86 -10.25
C GLU A 42 -26.23 20.33 -10.42
N GLN A 43 -26.54 19.80 -11.61
CA GLN A 43 -26.38 18.37 -11.91
C GLN A 43 -24.92 17.94 -12.13
N GLN A 44 -24.07 18.81 -12.69
CA GLN A 44 -22.62 18.57 -12.76
C GLN A 44 -21.99 18.55 -11.37
N LEU A 45 -22.38 19.46 -10.47
CA LEU A 45 -21.91 19.48 -9.08
C LEU A 45 -22.31 18.20 -8.31
N LEU A 46 -23.50 17.66 -8.60
CA LEU A 46 -24.02 16.41 -8.03
C LEU A 46 -23.35 15.14 -8.59
N LEU A 47 -22.70 15.20 -9.75
CA LEU A 47 -21.95 14.08 -10.35
C LEU A 47 -20.46 14.10 -9.98
N THR A 48 -19.87 15.29 -9.78
CA THR A 48 -18.47 15.43 -9.34
C THR A 48 -18.30 15.18 -7.84
N CYS A 49 -19.28 15.54 -7.00
CA CYS A 49 -19.20 15.34 -5.55
C CYS A 49 -19.13 13.87 -5.11
N PRO A 50 -19.94 12.93 -5.65
CA PRO A 50 -19.89 11.53 -5.27
C PRO A 50 -18.62 10.84 -5.79
N ALA A 51 -18.16 11.17 -7.00
CA ALA A 51 -16.93 10.62 -7.58
C ALA A 51 -15.68 11.08 -6.82
N ALA A 52 -15.64 12.35 -6.40
CA ALA A 52 -14.59 12.87 -5.53
C ALA A 52 -14.68 12.28 -4.11
N ARG A 53 -15.90 12.04 -3.59
CA ARG A 53 -16.11 11.38 -2.29
C ARG A 53 -15.80 9.89 -2.32
N SER A 54 -16.02 9.17 -3.42
CA SER A 54 -15.68 7.76 -3.53
C SER A 54 -14.18 7.57 -3.70
N LEU A 55 -13.50 8.46 -4.44
CA LEU A 55 -12.02 8.53 -4.44
C LEU A 55 -11.46 8.90 -3.05
N GLY A 56 -12.11 9.83 -2.35
CA GLY A 56 -11.77 10.15 -0.95
C GLY A 56 -12.09 9.03 0.05
N TRP A 57 -13.13 8.22 -0.21
CA TRP A 57 -13.46 7.04 0.61
C TRP A 57 -12.46 5.91 0.41
N LEU A 58 -11.94 5.72 -0.80
CA LEU A 58 -10.83 4.78 -1.05
C LEU A 58 -9.53 5.21 -0.34
N SER A 59 -9.32 6.51 -0.13
CA SER A 59 -8.17 7.02 0.63
C SER A 59 -8.42 7.14 2.14
N SER A 60 -9.64 6.94 2.64
CA SER A 60 -9.97 7.17 4.06
C SER A 60 -10.76 6.03 4.73
N ALA A 61 -10.89 4.87 4.08
CA ALA A 61 -11.54 3.71 4.68
C ALA A 61 -10.84 3.34 6.01
N PRO A 62 -11.51 3.49 7.17
CA PRO A 62 -10.88 3.17 8.44
C PRO A 62 -10.67 1.65 8.51
N PRO A 63 -9.52 1.18 9.03
CA PRO A 63 -9.35 -0.23 9.30
C PRO A 63 -10.42 -0.67 10.30
N ALA A 64 -11.22 -1.68 9.93
CA ALA A 64 -12.13 -2.32 10.87
C ALA A 64 -11.32 -2.82 12.08
N PRO A 65 -11.75 -2.54 13.32
CA PRO A 65 -10.97 -2.89 14.50
C PRO A 65 -11.02 -4.40 14.73
N GLY A 66 -9.86 -5.05 14.86
CA GLY A 66 -9.78 -6.34 15.54
C GLY A 66 -8.96 -7.46 14.92
N ASP A 67 -8.22 -7.26 13.82
CA ASP A 67 -7.39 -8.35 13.27
C ASP A 67 -5.98 -7.88 12.83
N PRO A 68 -4.91 -8.23 13.56
CA PRO A 68 -3.54 -7.82 13.22
C PRO A 68 -3.06 -8.35 11.86
N LYS A 69 -3.79 -9.28 11.23
CA LYS A 69 -3.47 -9.85 9.91
C LYS A 69 -4.01 -9.02 8.73
N LYS A 70 -4.89 -8.04 8.96
CA LYS A 70 -5.39 -7.11 7.93
C LYS A 70 -4.56 -5.83 7.78
N SER A 71 -3.51 -5.67 8.60
CA SER A 71 -2.57 -4.54 8.54
C SER A 71 -1.92 -4.40 7.15
N ALA A 72 -1.70 -5.48 6.41
CA ALA A 72 -1.12 -5.43 5.06
C ALA A 72 -1.95 -4.60 4.06
N TYR A 73 -3.28 -4.57 4.20
CA TYR A 73 -4.15 -3.70 3.38
C TYR A 73 -4.02 -2.21 3.78
N GLY A 74 -3.88 -1.94 5.08
CA GLY A 74 -3.55 -0.61 5.59
C GLY A 74 -2.18 -0.13 5.08
N HIS A 75 -1.19 -1.03 4.99
CA HIS A 75 0.13 -0.69 4.45
C HIS A 75 0.11 -0.37 2.96
N LEU A 76 -0.70 -1.04 2.12
CA LEU A 76 -0.79 -0.69 0.70
C LEU A 76 -1.43 0.69 0.49
N VAL A 77 -2.40 1.04 1.35
CA VAL A 77 -3.04 2.37 1.34
C VAL A 77 -2.10 3.44 1.92
N VAL A 78 -1.37 3.16 3.00
CA VAL A 78 -0.48 4.11 3.69
C VAL A 78 0.87 4.30 2.98
N VAL A 79 1.44 3.27 2.35
CA VAL A 79 2.60 3.42 1.44
C VAL A 79 2.20 4.26 0.23
N CYS A 80 0.94 4.15 -0.19
CA CYS A 80 0.33 5.06 -1.14
C CYS A 80 -0.04 6.44 -0.57
N GLU A 81 0.21 6.79 0.69
CA GLU A 81 -0.08 8.14 1.21
C GLU A 81 1.18 9.00 1.39
N HIS A 82 2.37 8.41 1.55
CA HIS A 82 3.59 9.15 1.93
C HIS A 82 4.68 9.24 0.85
N SER A 83 4.46 8.65 -0.32
CA SER A 83 5.33 8.89 -1.48
C SER A 83 4.89 10.18 -2.18
N TRP A 84 5.82 11.09 -2.49
CA TRP A 84 5.53 12.25 -3.35
C TRP A 84 4.88 11.84 -4.70
N GLY A 85 5.04 10.58 -5.11
CA GLY A 85 4.36 10.00 -6.27
C GLY A 85 2.86 9.80 -6.09
N THR A 86 2.36 9.60 -4.87
CA THR A 86 0.95 9.33 -4.62
C THR A 86 0.09 10.57 -4.40
N GLU A 87 0.65 11.63 -3.84
CA GLU A 87 0.04 12.97 -3.96
C GLU A 87 -0.08 13.37 -5.45
N LEU A 88 0.93 13.05 -6.26
CA LEU A 88 0.89 13.27 -7.70
C LEU A 88 -0.16 12.38 -8.38
N LEU A 89 -0.23 11.08 -8.07
CA LEU A 89 -1.20 10.11 -8.62
C LEU A 89 -2.65 10.37 -8.17
N GLY A 90 -2.89 10.97 -7.00
CA GLY A 90 -4.22 11.38 -6.56
C GLY A 90 -4.65 12.71 -7.17
N ARG A 91 -3.71 13.67 -7.28
CA ARG A 91 -4.00 15.01 -7.81
C ARG A 91 -3.95 15.08 -9.33
N LEU A 92 -3.16 14.28 -10.04
CA LEU A 92 -3.08 14.28 -11.51
C LEU A 92 -4.41 13.87 -12.17
N PRO A 93 -5.09 12.78 -11.77
CA PRO A 93 -6.40 12.43 -12.32
C PRO A 93 -7.46 13.45 -11.92
N ALA A 94 -7.40 14.01 -10.72
CA ALA A 94 -8.31 15.06 -10.28
C ALA A 94 -8.11 16.36 -11.07
N HIS A 95 -6.86 16.79 -11.28
CA HIS A 95 -6.53 17.94 -12.12
C HIS A 95 -6.86 17.66 -13.59
N ALA A 96 -6.55 16.47 -14.12
CA ALA A 96 -6.92 16.08 -15.47
C ALA A 96 -8.45 16.06 -15.65
N ALA A 97 -9.21 15.58 -14.66
CA ALA A 97 -10.68 15.63 -14.66
C ALA A 97 -11.19 17.08 -14.61
N VAL A 98 -10.55 17.97 -13.84
CA VAL A 98 -10.86 19.41 -13.82
C VAL A 98 -10.52 20.06 -15.17
N TRP A 99 -9.37 19.76 -15.78
CA TRP A 99 -9.00 20.29 -17.08
C TRP A 99 -9.89 19.75 -18.21
N VAL A 100 -10.31 18.49 -18.14
CA VAL A 100 -11.26 17.88 -19.09
C VAL A 100 -12.66 18.46 -18.92
N THR A 101 -13.12 18.70 -17.69
CA THR A 101 -14.42 19.35 -17.44
C THR A 101 -14.40 20.81 -17.86
N VAL A 102 -13.33 21.55 -17.58
CA VAL A 102 -13.12 22.92 -18.09
C VAL A 102 -13.02 22.94 -19.62
N ALA A 103 -12.38 21.96 -20.24
CA ALA A 103 -12.34 21.84 -21.69
C ALA A 103 -13.71 21.48 -22.29
N MET A 104 -14.48 20.60 -21.65
CA MET A 104 -15.85 20.25 -22.04
C MET A 104 -16.81 21.44 -21.91
N ASP A 105 -16.69 22.22 -20.83
CA ASP A 105 -17.45 23.47 -20.64
C ASP A 105 -17.02 24.56 -21.63
N ALA A 106 -15.74 24.65 -21.94
CA ALA A 106 -15.23 25.56 -22.98
C ALA A 106 -15.69 25.17 -24.39
N VAL A 107 -15.84 23.88 -24.68
CA VAL A 107 -16.41 23.37 -25.95
C VAL A 107 -17.92 23.59 -26.02
N CYS A 108 -18.63 23.59 -24.88
CA CYS A 108 -20.08 23.82 -24.80
C CYS A 108 -20.48 25.31 -24.73
N SER A 109 -19.53 26.22 -24.49
CA SER A 109 -19.82 27.66 -24.40
C SER A 109 -19.81 28.34 -25.77
N PRO A 110 -20.88 29.09 -26.15
CA PRO A 110 -21.03 29.65 -27.51
C PRO A 110 -20.02 30.74 -27.87
N ASN A 111 -19.21 31.21 -26.92
CA ASN A 111 -18.25 32.32 -27.10
C ASN A 111 -16.78 31.90 -27.03
N CYS A 112 -16.45 30.61 -26.96
CA CYS A 112 -15.05 30.17 -26.84
C CYS A 112 -14.43 29.89 -28.22
N PRO A 113 -13.26 30.47 -28.58
CA PRO A 113 -12.61 30.17 -29.85
C PRO A 113 -12.15 28.71 -29.86
N VAL A 114 -12.72 27.90 -30.76
CA VAL A 114 -12.50 26.45 -30.91
C VAL A 114 -11.01 26.04 -30.92
N ARG A 115 -10.12 26.93 -31.37
CA ARG A 115 -8.67 26.70 -31.37
C ARG A 115 -8.05 26.67 -29.96
N ALA A 116 -8.53 27.49 -29.02
CA ALA A 116 -7.98 27.57 -27.68
C ALA A 116 -8.30 26.31 -26.84
N SER A 117 -9.51 25.77 -26.98
CA SER A 117 -9.90 24.52 -26.32
C SER A 117 -9.19 23.30 -26.91
N GLN A 118 -8.95 23.27 -28.22
CA GLN A 118 -8.15 22.23 -28.87
C GLN A 118 -6.68 22.23 -28.41
N ILE A 119 -6.05 23.41 -28.32
CA ILE A 119 -4.68 23.55 -27.82
C ILE A 119 -4.58 23.07 -26.36
N LEU A 120 -5.56 23.44 -25.53
CA LEU A 120 -5.59 23.03 -24.13
C LEU A 120 -5.74 21.51 -23.95
N LEU A 121 -6.58 20.87 -24.77
CA LEU A 121 -6.73 19.41 -24.79
C LEU A 121 -5.43 18.70 -25.20
N ILE A 122 -4.75 19.22 -26.22
CA ILE A 122 -3.46 18.65 -26.69
C ILE A 122 -2.39 18.82 -25.61
N LEU A 123 -2.29 19.99 -24.99
CA LEU A 123 -1.36 20.23 -23.89
C LEU A 123 -1.63 19.31 -22.70
N THR A 124 -2.91 19.14 -22.34
CA THR A 124 -3.31 18.22 -21.26
C THR A 124 -2.93 16.78 -21.60
N ALA A 125 -3.21 16.33 -22.83
CA ALA A 125 -2.84 14.99 -23.28
C ALA A 125 -1.31 14.76 -23.26
N LEU A 126 -0.53 15.76 -23.68
CA LEU A 126 0.94 15.71 -23.63
C LEU A 126 1.48 15.64 -22.19
N VAL A 127 0.92 16.44 -21.28
CA VAL A 127 1.30 16.41 -19.85
C VAL A 127 0.95 15.06 -19.23
N VAL A 128 -0.24 14.53 -19.53
CA VAL A 128 -0.65 13.19 -19.06
C VAL A 128 0.28 12.11 -19.61
N ALA A 129 0.58 12.14 -20.91
CA ALA A 129 1.51 11.19 -21.53
C ALA A 129 2.91 11.27 -20.89
N ALA A 130 3.47 12.47 -20.74
CA ALA A 130 4.77 12.67 -20.09
C ALA A 130 4.77 12.20 -18.63
N ALA A 131 3.69 12.43 -17.88
CA ALA A 131 3.53 11.93 -16.52
C ALA A 131 3.49 10.39 -16.48
N PHE A 132 2.73 9.74 -17.37
CA PHE A 132 2.70 8.28 -17.48
C PHE A 132 4.04 7.69 -17.90
N THR A 133 4.77 8.33 -18.80
CA THR A 133 6.14 7.91 -19.18
C THR A 133 7.11 8.08 -18.00
N GLY A 134 7.06 9.20 -17.29
CA GLY A 134 7.89 9.43 -16.10
C GLY A 134 7.59 8.43 -14.97
N LEU A 135 6.31 8.11 -14.75
CA LEU A 135 5.87 7.03 -13.86
C LEU A 135 6.37 5.68 -14.34
N GLY A 136 6.24 5.37 -15.64
CA GLY A 136 6.73 4.12 -16.22
C GLY A 136 8.21 3.87 -15.96
N ILE A 137 9.04 4.92 -16.06
CA ILE A 137 10.48 4.85 -15.81
C ILE A 137 10.78 4.77 -14.30
N LYS A 138 10.15 5.62 -13.48
CA LYS A 138 10.46 5.71 -12.04
C LYS A 138 9.91 4.53 -11.24
N TRP A 139 8.82 3.92 -11.69
CA TRP A 139 8.12 2.83 -11.01
C TRP A 139 8.24 1.49 -11.75
N ALA A 140 9.27 1.33 -12.60
CA ALA A 140 9.53 0.10 -13.34
C ALA A 140 9.43 -1.15 -12.43
N GLU A 141 9.98 -1.06 -11.22
CA GLU A 141 10.02 -2.10 -10.19
C GLU A 141 8.67 -2.36 -9.51
N GLU A 142 7.82 -1.33 -9.37
CA GLU A 142 6.54 -1.41 -8.64
C GLU A 142 5.36 -1.89 -9.51
N TRP A 143 5.51 -1.97 -10.83
CA TRP A 143 4.44 -2.44 -11.72
C TRP A 143 3.99 -3.87 -11.41
N LYS A 144 4.87 -4.72 -10.89
CA LYS A 144 4.52 -6.08 -10.44
C LYS A 144 3.58 -6.02 -9.22
N SER A 145 3.87 -5.13 -8.27
CA SER A 145 3.01 -4.84 -7.10
C SER A 145 1.66 -4.28 -7.54
N ALA A 146 1.67 -3.35 -8.50
CA ALA A 146 0.44 -2.75 -9.05
C ALA A 146 -0.47 -3.79 -9.72
N ARG A 147 0.09 -4.76 -10.45
CA ARG A 147 -0.69 -5.87 -11.04
C ARG A 147 -1.37 -6.70 -9.96
N ILE A 148 -0.64 -7.10 -8.92
CA ILE A 148 -1.17 -7.92 -7.82
C ILE A 148 -2.28 -7.13 -7.08
N SER A 149 -2.06 -5.84 -6.84
CA SER A 149 -3.07 -4.95 -6.27
C SER A 149 -4.32 -4.86 -7.17
N LEU A 150 -4.17 -4.74 -8.49
CA LEU A 150 -5.30 -4.73 -9.42
C LEU A 150 -6.06 -6.06 -9.43
N GLN A 151 -5.37 -7.19 -9.31
CA GLN A 151 -6.03 -8.50 -9.18
C GLN A 151 -6.82 -8.62 -7.88
N ALA A 152 -6.26 -8.16 -6.76
CA ALA A 152 -6.94 -8.16 -5.47
C ALA A 152 -8.15 -7.20 -5.46
N THR A 153 -8.00 -6.01 -6.04
CA THR A 153 -9.03 -4.95 -6.04
C THR A 153 -9.99 -5.01 -7.24
N GLY A 154 -9.71 -5.86 -8.22
CA GLY A 154 -10.45 -5.98 -9.48
C GLY A 154 -11.97 -6.10 -9.31
N PRO A 155 -12.49 -6.96 -8.43
CA PRO A 155 -13.93 -7.06 -8.19
C PRO A 155 -14.56 -5.75 -7.67
N PHE A 156 -13.87 -5.04 -6.77
CA PHE A 156 -14.38 -3.78 -6.22
C PHE A 156 -14.33 -2.65 -7.25
N LEU A 157 -13.24 -2.59 -8.04
CA LEU A 157 -13.13 -1.65 -9.16
C LEU A 157 -14.23 -1.90 -10.19
N HIS A 158 -14.52 -3.17 -10.51
CA HIS A 158 -15.59 -3.56 -11.41
C HIS A 158 -16.96 -3.07 -10.93
N ILE A 159 -17.31 -3.33 -9.67
CA ILE A 159 -18.56 -2.85 -9.06
C ILE A 159 -18.64 -1.32 -9.14
N GLY A 160 -17.54 -0.62 -8.83
CA GLY A 160 -17.45 0.83 -8.92
C GLY A 160 -17.70 1.36 -10.34
N ILE A 161 -17.09 0.74 -11.35
CA ILE A 161 -17.26 1.13 -12.76
C ILE A 161 -18.69 0.86 -13.24
N VAL A 162 -19.28 -0.29 -12.90
CA VAL A 162 -20.68 -0.61 -13.25
C VAL A 162 -21.64 0.40 -12.60
N GLY A 163 -21.42 0.75 -11.33
CA GLY A 163 -22.19 1.80 -10.65
C GLY A 163 -22.05 3.16 -11.33
N GLY A 164 -20.83 3.56 -11.69
CA GLY A 164 -20.55 4.81 -12.42
C GLY A 164 -21.22 4.86 -13.79
N MET A 165 -21.13 3.78 -14.57
CA MET A 165 -21.78 3.66 -15.88
C MET A 165 -23.31 3.70 -15.78
N THR A 166 -23.87 3.13 -14.72
CA THR A 166 -25.31 3.18 -14.45
C THR A 166 -25.76 4.62 -14.17
N LEU A 167 -25.00 5.39 -13.38
CA LEU A 167 -25.28 6.81 -13.14
C LEU A 167 -25.12 7.66 -14.42
N LEU A 168 -24.15 7.33 -15.27
CA LEU A 168 -23.92 8.00 -16.55
C LEU A 168 -24.99 7.69 -17.62
N ALA A 169 -25.77 6.62 -17.46
CA ALA A 169 -26.80 6.25 -18.41
C ALA A 169 -27.87 7.35 -18.59
N TRP A 170 -28.25 8.04 -17.51
CA TRP A 170 -29.25 9.11 -17.56
C TRP A 170 -28.80 10.39 -18.29
N PRO A 171 -27.63 11.00 -17.97
CA PRO A 171 -27.13 12.14 -18.74
C PRO A 171 -26.85 11.75 -20.19
N LEU A 172 -26.39 10.52 -20.45
CA LEU A 172 -26.22 10.02 -21.81
C LEU A 172 -27.54 9.93 -22.59
N ALA A 173 -28.60 9.41 -21.96
CA ALA A 173 -29.93 9.37 -22.57
C ALA A 173 -30.44 10.79 -22.88
N SER A 174 -30.21 11.75 -21.98
CA SER A 174 -30.52 13.16 -22.19
C SER A 174 -29.73 13.78 -23.36
N PHE A 175 -28.45 13.45 -23.48
CA PHE A 175 -27.60 13.87 -24.60
C PHE A 175 -28.08 13.29 -25.94
N ILE A 176 -28.38 11.98 -25.99
CA ILE A 176 -28.91 11.30 -27.18
C ILE A 176 -30.26 11.90 -27.59
N TYR A 177 -31.13 12.23 -26.63
CA TYR A 177 -32.41 12.86 -26.90
C TYR A 177 -32.26 14.25 -27.53
N ARG A 178 -31.38 15.10 -26.97
CA ARG A 178 -31.13 16.48 -27.44
C ARG A 178 -30.35 16.56 -28.74
N THR A 179 -29.54 15.55 -29.04
CA THR A 179 -28.75 15.50 -30.27
C THR A 179 -29.66 15.45 -31.50
N ARG A 180 -29.33 16.18 -32.57
CA ARG A 180 -30.14 16.22 -33.80
C ARG A 180 -29.68 15.24 -34.87
N SER A 181 -28.39 14.89 -34.88
CA SER A 181 -27.79 13.96 -35.84
C SER A 181 -28.07 12.50 -35.44
N THR A 182 -28.77 11.77 -36.31
CA THR A 182 -29.04 10.33 -36.12
C THR A 182 -27.75 9.51 -36.05
N GLY A 183 -26.74 9.84 -36.87
CA GLY A 183 -25.46 9.14 -36.87
C GLY A 183 -24.73 9.21 -35.52
N VAL A 184 -24.71 10.39 -34.90
CA VAL A 184 -24.10 10.58 -33.57
C VAL A 184 -24.87 9.84 -32.48
N LYS A 185 -26.21 9.80 -32.55
CA LYS A 185 -27.03 9.02 -31.60
C LYS A 185 -26.70 7.55 -31.64
N VAL A 186 -26.70 6.97 -32.85
CA VAL A 186 -26.42 5.55 -33.07
C VAL A 186 -25.00 5.23 -32.62
N PHE A 187 -24.03 6.06 -33.00
CA PHE A 187 -22.63 5.87 -32.59
C PHE A 187 -22.46 5.85 -31.07
N VAL A 188 -22.98 6.88 -30.38
CA VAL A 188 -22.86 6.99 -28.91
C VAL A 188 -23.57 5.85 -28.20
N LEU A 189 -24.75 5.44 -28.69
CA LEU A 189 -25.49 4.30 -28.15
C LEU A 189 -24.69 2.99 -28.32
N LEU A 190 -24.12 2.75 -29.50
CA LEU A 190 -23.31 1.57 -29.77
C LEU A 190 -22.08 1.51 -28.89
N VAL A 191 -21.37 2.62 -28.71
CA VAL A 191 -20.20 2.69 -27.83
C VAL A 191 -20.59 2.38 -26.38
N PHE A 192 -21.69 2.95 -25.89
CA PHE A 192 -22.16 2.67 -24.54
C PHE A 192 -22.58 1.21 -24.37
N CYS A 193 -23.34 0.65 -25.31
CA CYS A 193 -23.72 -0.76 -25.27
C CYS A 193 -22.50 -1.68 -25.32
N ALA A 194 -21.53 -1.42 -26.19
CA ALA A 194 -20.28 -2.18 -26.26
C ALA A 194 -19.50 -2.13 -24.94
N ALA A 195 -19.39 -0.94 -24.33
CA ALA A 195 -18.75 -0.78 -23.03
C ALA A 195 -19.49 -1.56 -21.93
N MET A 196 -20.83 -1.51 -21.89
CA MET A 196 -21.63 -2.27 -20.92
C MET A 196 -21.49 -3.78 -21.11
N ILE A 197 -21.48 -4.28 -22.35
CA ILE A 197 -21.26 -5.70 -22.65
C ILE A 197 -19.86 -6.12 -22.17
N ALA A 198 -18.83 -5.36 -22.50
CA ALA A 198 -17.46 -5.64 -22.04
C ALA A 198 -17.36 -5.66 -20.52
N LEU A 199 -18.01 -4.70 -19.84
CA LEU A 199 -18.06 -4.66 -18.38
C LEU A 199 -18.80 -5.86 -17.80
N TYR A 200 -19.94 -6.27 -18.34
CA TYR A 200 -20.64 -7.45 -17.82
C TYR A 200 -19.91 -8.77 -18.08
N LEU A 201 -19.07 -8.83 -19.10
CA LEU A 201 -18.20 -9.99 -19.36
C LEU A 201 -16.88 -9.94 -18.57
N ALA A 202 -16.46 -8.77 -18.09
CA ALA A 202 -15.20 -8.60 -17.36
C ALA A 202 -15.01 -9.55 -16.16
N PRO A 203 -16.03 -9.90 -15.35
CA PRO A 203 -15.87 -10.84 -14.24
C PRO A 203 -15.31 -12.20 -14.64
N LEU A 204 -15.54 -12.65 -15.89
CA LEU A 204 -14.97 -13.90 -16.40
C LEU A 204 -13.44 -13.86 -16.54
N GLY A 205 -12.86 -12.67 -16.65
CA GLY A 205 -11.41 -12.46 -16.76
C GLY A 205 -10.76 -11.96 -15.46
N ILE A 206 -11.53 -11.67 -14.40
CA ILE A 206 -10.99 -11.18 -13.13
C ILE A 206 -10.62 -12.38 -12.26
N THR A 207 -9.33 -12.70 -12.22
CA THR A 207 -8.76 -13.66 -11.25
C THR A 207 -8.35 -12.91 -9.99
N SER A 208 -9.14 -13.06 -8.93
CA SER A 208 -8.90 -12.41 -7.64
C SER A 208 -8.75 -13.44 -6.53
N PRO A 209 -7.61 -13.48 -5.80
CA PRO A 209 -7.42 -14.35 -4.64
C PRO A 209 -8.48 -14.15 -3.55
N CYS A 210 -9.19 -13.01 -3.54
CA CYS A 210 -10.23 -12.69 -2.58
C CYS A 210 -11.57 -13.41 -2.83
N ILE A 211 -11.77 -13.97 -4.03
CA ILE A 211 -13.02 -14.64 -4.45
C ILE A 211 -12.78 -16.11 -4.81
N MET A 212 -11.53 -16.50 -5.11
CA MET A 212 -11.16 -17.87 -5.41
C MET A 212 -11.35 -18.80 -4.20
N GLU A 213 -11.64 -20.06 -4.47
CA GLU A 213 -11.69 -21.10 -3.45
C GLU A 213 -10.30 -21.38 -2.88
N GLU A 214 -10.22 -21.74 -1.60
CA GLU A 214 -8.95 -21.98 -0.90
C GLU A 214 -8.11 -23.10 -1.51
N ASN A 215 -8.75 -24.10 -2.14
CA ASN A 215 -8.10 -25.21 -2.85
C ASN A 215 -7.38 -24.78 -4.14
N GLN A 216 -7.71 -23.62 -4.70
CA GLN A 216 -7.12 -23.04 -5.90
C GLN A 216 -6.02 -22.03 -5.57
N LEU A 217 -5.85 -21.70 -4.29
CA LEU A 217 -4.80 -20.80 -3.83
C LEU A 217 -3.49 -21.57 -3.63
N PRO A 218 -2.34 -20.93 -3.93
CA PRO A 218 -1.06 -21.49 -3.52
C PRO A 218 -0.96 -21.59 -1.99
N PRO A 219 -0.05 -22.41 -1.45
CA PRO A 219 0.19 -22.46 -0.02
C PRO A 219 0.49 -21.05 0.50
N LYS A 220 -0.11 -20.71 1.64
CA LYS A 220 0.06 -19.40 2.23
C LYS A 220 1.55 -19.18 2.57
N PRO A 221 2.18 -18.10 2.10
CA PRO A 221 3.57 -17.85 2.43
C PRO A 221 3.73 -17.59 3.93
N ALA A 222 4.86 -18.06 4.48
CA ALA A 222 5.27 -17.68 5.82
C ALA A 222 5.61 -16.18 5.83
N LEU A 223 5.23 -15.49 6.91
CA LEU A 223 5.49 -14.06 7.07
C LEU A 223 6.62 -13.87 8.08
N VAL A 224 7.69 -13.23 7.62
CA VAL A 224 8.86 -12.92 8.44
C VAL A 224 8.84 -11.44 8.81
N GLY A 225 8.87 -11.15 10.10
CA GLY A 225 8.84 -9.79 10.61
C GLY A 225 10.22 -9.16 10.54
N HIS A 226 10.46 -8.22 9.63
CA HIS A 226 11.75 -7.55 9.54
C HIS A 226 12.02 -6.72 10.80
N ARG A 227 13.01 -7.13 11.61
CA ARG A 227 13.26 -6.61 12.98
C ARG A 227 12.04 -6.76 13.89
N GLY A 228 11.25 -7.81 13.68
CA GLY A 228 9.98 -8.03 14.35
C GLY A 228 8.84 -7.25 13.72
N ALA A 229 8.16 -6.43 14.53
CA ALA A 229 7.02 -5.64 14.08
C ALA A 229 7.27 -4.13 14.28
N PRO A 230 8.30 -3.55 13.63
CA PRO A 230 8.74 -2.17 13.90
C PRO A 230 7.64 -1.12 13.69
N MET A 231 6.64 -1.44 12.86
CA MET A 231 5.50 -0.59 12.58
C MET A 231 4.35 -0.74 13.58
N VAL A 232 4.36 -1.73 14.46
CA VAL A 232 3.30 -1.92 15.46
C VAL A 232 3.84 -1.69 16.87
N ARG A 233 5.07 -2.14 17.14
CA ARG A 233 5.67 -2.06 18.47
C ARG A 233 7.18 -2.07 18.38
N ILE A 234 7.85 -1.34 19.27
CA ILE A 234 9.29 -1.53 19.49
C ILE A 234 9.49 -2.66 20.47
N GLY A 235 10.43 -3.55 20.14
CA GLY A 235 10.95 -4.53 21.06
C GLY A 235 10.42 -5.94 20.83
N ASN A 236 11.30 -6.89 21.12
CA ASN A 236 11.21 -8.31 20.78
C ASN A 236 10.20 -9.11 21.63
N LYS A 237 9.39 -8.46 22.47
CA LYS A 237 8.50 -9.14 23.42
C LYS A 237 7.21 -9.71 22.83
N GLN A 238 6.75 -9.19 21.68
CA GLN A 238 5.66 -9.83 20.93
C GLN A 238 6.22 -10.35 19.63
N LEU A 239 6.50 -11.66 19.66
CA LEU A 239 7.11 -12.30 18.53
C LEU A 239 6.07 -12.53 17.42
N THR A 240 6.26 -11.92 16.25
CA THR A 240 5.56 -12.30 15.02
C THR A 240 5.93 -13.75 14.64
N THR A 241 4.94 -14.46 14.09
CA THR A 241 4.82 -15.93 14.07
C THR A 241 5.96 -16.70 13.40
N TYR A 242 6.83 -16.05 12.60
CA TYR A 242 7.99 -16.71 11.99
C TYR A 242 9.12 -15.68 11.81
N GLY A 243 10.34 -15.96 12.26
CA GLY A 243 11.57 -15.29 11.79
C GLY A 243 11.77 -13.83 12.20
N PHE A 244 12.89 -13.51 12.84
CA PHE A 244 13.38 -12.14 13.03
C PHE A 244 14.73 -12.01 12.34
N PRO A 245 14.93 -11.16 11.31
CA PRO A 245 16.26 -10.75 10.91
C PRO A 245 16.83 -9.89 12.03
N LEU A 246 17.78 -10.47 12.76
CA LEU A 246 18.58 -9.84 13.79
C LEU A 246 19.86 -9.34 13.16
N CYS A 247 20.01 -8.02 13.14
CA CYS A 247 21.33 -7.41 13.04
C CYS A 247 22.01 -7.56 14.41
N SER A 248 23.06 -8.37 14.43
CA SER A 248 23.85 -8.57 15.65
C SER A 248 25.19 -7.89 15.46
N PHE A 249 25.63 -7.19 16.51
CA PHE A 249 26.97 -6.63 16.66
C PHE A 249 27.63 -7.26 17.90
N ALA A 250 28.95 -7.18 18.01
CA ALA A 250 29.66 -7.44 19.25
C ALA A 250 30.12 -6.13 19.89
N SER A 251 29.93 -6.03 21.19
CA SER A 251 30.48 -4.94 22.01
C SER A 251 31.99 -5.04 22.11
N ALA A 252 32.65 -3.99 22.61
CA ALA A 252 34.11 -3.95 22.70
C ALA A 252 34.68 -5.03 23.64
N ASP A 253 33.88 -5.48 24.61
CA ASP A 253 34.16 -6.59 25.52
C ASP A 253 33.61 -7.95 25.04
N GLY A 254 33.17 -8.03 23.77
CA GLY A 254 32.85 -9.28 23.08
C GLY A 254 31.45 -9.84 23.33
N VAL A 255 30.55 -9.09 23.98
CA VAL A 255 29.16 -9.53 24.19
C VAL A 255 28.32 -9.22 22.95
N PRO A 256 27.67 -10.23 22.33
CA PRO A 256 26.77 -9.97 21.22
C PRO A 256 25.46 -9.32 21.63
N PHE A 257 25.06 -8.29 20.90
CA PHE A 257 23.82 -7.54 21.14
C PHE A 257 23.09 -7.21 19.84
N LEU A 258 21.82 -6.87 19.96
CA LEU A 258 21.00 -6.52 18.80
C LEU A 258 20.96 -5.01 18.60
N MET A 259 21.49 -4.57 17.48
CA MET A 259 21.34 -3.23 16.97
C MET A 259 21.37 -3.29 15.45
N HIS A 260 20.67 -2.39 14.77
CA HIS A 260 20.73 -2.35 13.31
C HIS A 260 21.80 -1.40 12.80
N ASP A 261 21.90 -0.24 13.44
CA ASP A 261 22.76 0.83 12.97
C ASP A 261 24.16 0.68 13.56
N GLU A 262 25.18 1.06 12.78
CA GLU A 262 26.55 1.15 13.27
C GLU A 262 26.70 2.22 14.35
N GLU A 263 25.93 3.31 14.26
CA GLU A 263 25.87 4.37 15.27
C GLU A 263 24.62 4.26 16.14
N LEU A 264 24.71 4.68 17.40
CA LEU A 264 23.61 4.58 18.37
C LEU A 264 22.69 5.81 18.39
N THR A 265 23.02 6.86 17.63
CA THR A 265 22.38 8.20 17.71
C THR A 265 20.92 8.23 17.24
N ARG A 266 20.51 7.31 16.35
CA ARG A 266 19.15 7.32 15.79
C ARG A 266 18.11 6.70 16.73
N THR A 267 18.47 5.62 17.40
CA THR A 267 17.53 4.75 18.16
C THR A 267 17.85 4.66 19.64
N THR A 268 18.73 5.52 20.15
CA THR A 268 19.06 5.55 21.58
C THR A 268 19.28 6.97 22.09
N ASN A 269 19.39 7.13 23.41
CA ASN A 269 19.79 8.37 24.07
C ASN A 269 21.31 8.50 24.29
N VAL A 270 22.15 7.88 23.45
CA VAL A 270 23.62 7.91 23.59
C VAL A 270 24.21 9.32 23.68
N GLN A 271 23.58 10.32 23.03
CA GLN A 271 24.03 11.71 23.08
C GLN A 271 23.88 12.34 24.47
N ASP A 272 22.89 11.89 25.25
CA ASP A 272 22.65 12.40 26.60
C ASP A 272 23.53 11.71 27.63
N VAL A 273 23.76 10.40 27.46
CA VAL A 273 24.53 9.57 28.41
C VAL A 273 26.04 9.66 28.14
N PHE A 274 26.45 9.65 26.88
CA PHE A 274 27.85 9.62 26.45
C PHE A 274 28.12 10.62 25.30
N PRO A 275 27.99 11.94 25.53
CA PRO A 275 28.04 12.95 24.47
C PRO A 275 29.32 12.91 23.63
N GLU A 276 30.48 12.74 24.27
CA GLU A 276 31.79 12.72 23.59
C GLU A 276 32.00 11.46 22.73
N ARG A 277 31.31 10.36 23.07
CA ARG A 277 31.41 9.07 22.37
C ARG A 277 30.25 8.82 21.41
N ALA A 278 29.27 9.71 21.32
CA ALA A 278 28.02 9.46 20.62
C ALA A 278 28.20 9.16 19.11
N VAL A 279 29.27 9.67 18.50
CA VAL A 279 29.62 9.44 17.09
C VAL A 279 30.46 8.18 16.86
N LEU A 280 30.83 7.45 17.92
CA LEU A 280 31.57 6.21 17.79
C LEU A 280 30.64 5.08 17.31
N ASN A 281 31.26 4.08 16.68
CA ASN A 281 30.58 2.85 16.33
C ASN A 281 30.08 2.13 17.60
N SER A 282 28.91 1.52 17.52
CA SER A 282 28.28 0.72 18.56
C SER A 282 29.19 -0.39 19.08
N THR A 283 30.08 -0.93 18.24
CA THR A 283 31.08 -1.94 18.63
C THR A 283 32.18 -1.40 19.54
N ALA A 284 32.36 -0.08 19.63
CA ALA A 284 33.37 0.55 20.51
C ALA A 284 32.88 0.71 21.95
N PHE A 285 31.61 0.44 22.23
CA PHE A 285 31.03 0.50 23.57
C PHE A 285 31.11 -0.86 24.26
N ASN A 286 31.41 -0.86 25.56
CA ASN A 286 31.30 -2.06 26.39
C ASN A 286 29.82 -2.40 26.61
N TRP A 287 29.52 -3.66 26.90
CA TRP A 287 28.17 -4.11 27.21
C TRP A 287 27.53 -3.34 28.37
N THR A 288 28.31 -3.06 29.41
CA THR A 288 27.83 -2.28 30.58
C THR A 288 27.41 -0.85 30.21
N ASP A 289 28.05 -0.26 29.19
CA ASP A 289 27.66 1.06 28.67
C ASP A 289 26.38 0.96 27.85
N LEU A 290 26.29 -0.03 26.96
CA LEU A 290 25.12 -0.27 26.11
C LEU A 290 23.85 -0.54 26.93
N GLN A 291 23.97 -1.23 28.06
CA GLN A 291 22.85 -1.50 28.97
C GLN A 291 22.25 -0.24 29.62
N GLN A 292 23.02 0.84 29.73
CA GLN A 292 22.55 2.10 30.32
C GLN A 292 21.66 2.91 29.36
N LEU A 293 21.76 2.63 28.06
CA LEU A 293 21.06 3.40 27.03
C LEU A 293 19.57 3.08 26.99
N ASP A 294 18.75 4.11 26.87
CA ASP A 294 17.36 4.01 26.44
C ASP A 294 17.35 3.70 24.95
N ALA A 295 16.61 2.67 24.53
CA ALA A 295 16.48 2.28 23.13
C ALA A 295 15.03 2.34 22.63
N GLY A 296 14.17 3.08 23.33
CA GLY A 296 12.72 2.98 23.21
C GLY A 296 12.01 4.31 23.07
N SER A 297 12.39 5.30 23.88
CA SER A 297 11.74 6.61 23.97
C SER A 297 11.74 7.36 22.64
N TRP A 298 12.81 7.19 21.85
CA TRP A 298 12.94 7.79 20.50
C TRP A 298 11.74 7.52 19.58
N PHE A 299 11.07 6.38 19.75
CA PHE A 299 9.94 5.97 18.92
C PHE A 299 8.68 6.79 19.14
N LEU A 300 8.44 7.14 20.39
CA LEU A 300 7.28 7.94 20.80
C LEU A 300 7.51 9.41 20.47
N GLU A 301 8.76 9.86 20.54
CA GLU A 301 9.19 11.22 20.23
C GLU A 301 9.22 11.48 18.73
N ARG A 302 9.96 10.66 17.98
CA ARG A 302 10.16 10.85 16.53
C ARG A 302 8.98 10.35 15.70
N ARG A 303 8.17 9.43 16.24
CA ARG A 303 6.98 8.84 15.58
C ARG A 303 7.25 8.41 14.14
N PRO A 304 8.17 7.44 13.93
CA PRO A 304 8.58 7.03 12.58
C PRO A 304 7.41 6.42 11.77
N PHE A 305 6.33 5.99 12.43
CA PHE A 305 5.17 5.40 11.78
C PHE A 305 3.86 6.01 12.27
N PRO A 306 2.80 6.10 11.42
CA PRO A 306 1.49 6.62 11.82
C PRO A 306 0.83 5.85 12.98
N THR A 307 1.08 4.55 13.05
CA THR A 307 0.59 3.61 14.07
C THR A 307 1.01 3.95 15.50
N VAL A 308 2.07 4.74 15.69
CA VAL A 308 2.51 5.20 17.03
C VAL A 308 1.40 5.98 17.74
N GLN A 309 0.54 6.67 16.99
CA GLN A 309 -0.57 7.44 17.54
C GLN A 309 -1.65 6.53 18.15
N SER A 310 -1.85 5.35 17.58
CA SER A 310 -2.85 4.37 18.02
C SER A 310 -2.41 3.46 19.17
N LEU A 311 -1.18 3.62 19.69
CA LEU A 311 -0.69 2.80 20.80
C LEU A 311 -1.48 3.05 22.09
N SER A 312 -1.82 1.95 22.77
CA SER A 312 -2.43 2.02 24.10
C SER A 312 -1.47 2.64 25.12
N PRO A 313 -1.97 3.18 26.26
CA PRO A 313 -1.10 3.70 27.31
C PRO A 313 -0.09 2.66 27.83
N GLY A 314 -0.49 1.38 27.89
CA GLY A 314 0.38 0.28 28.29
C GLY A 314 1.50 0.03 27.27
N ASP A 315 1.17 -0.01 25.98
CA ASP A 315 2.16 -0.22 24.91
C ASP A 315 3.14 0.96 24.81
N ARG A 316 2.67 2.19 25.05
CA ARG A 316 3.55 3.37 25.12
C ARG A 316 4.55 3.25 26.26
N LYS A 317 4.09 2.84 27.44
CA LYS A 317 4.98 2.62 28.58
C LYS A 317 5.99 1.51 28.28
N GLU A 318 5.55 0.38 27.74
CA GLU A 318 6.44 -0.72 27.35
C GLU A 318 7.47 -0.27 26.29
N ALA A 319 7.06 0.52 25.31
CA ALA A 319 7.94 1.05 24.27
C ALA A 319 9.00 2.00 24.84
N ALA A 320 8.64 2.88 25.78
CA ALA A 320 9.58 3.79 26.43
C ALA A 320 10.60 3.06 27.32
N GLU A 321 10.23 1.91 27.89
CA GLU A 321 11.10 1.14 28.80
C GLU A 321 12.06 0.18 28.06
N GLN A 322 12.11 0.21 26.72
CA GLN A 322 12.97 -0.68 25.94
C GLN A 322 14.47 -0.33 26.08
N ARG A 323 15.28 -1.38 26.18
CA ARG A 323 16.74 -1.34 26.26
C ARG A 323 17.35 -2.14 25.12
N ILE A 324 18.64 -1.94 24.86
CA ILE A 324 19.39 -2.77 23.90
C ILE A 324 19.48 -4.18 24.47
N PRO A 325 18.93 -5.22 23.81
CA PRO A 325 18.97 -6.58 24.32
C PRO A 325 20.26 -7.30 23.90
N SER A 326 20.76 -8.17 24.76
CA SER A 326 21.83 -9.10 24.37
C SER A 326 21.27 -10.21 23.49
N LEU A 327 22.14 -10.85 22.71
CA LEU A 327 21.74 -12.02 21.93
C LEU A 327 21.21 -13.14 22.84
N GLU A 328 21.85 -13.38 23.98
CA GLU A 328 21.44 -14.40 24.95
C GLU A 328 20.00 -14.17 25.46
N GLN A 329 19.66 -12.92 25.80
CA GLN A 329 18.30 -12.56 26.24
C GLN A 329 17.25 -12.84 25.15
N VAL A 330 17.60 -12.59 23.88
CA VAL A 330 16.70 -12.84 22.76
C VAL A 330 16.57 -14.34 22.50
N LEU A 331 17.66 -15.09 22.56
CA LEU A 331 17.62 -16.55 22.39
C LEU A 331 16.84 -17.23 23.50
N GLU A 332 16.88 -16.73 24.74
CA GLU A 332 16.04 -17.23 25.83
C GLU A 332 14.55 -16.95 25.57
N ALA A 333 14.21 -15.77 25.08
CA ALA A 333 12.84 -15.46 24.66
C ALA A 333 12.39 -16.34 23.48
N VAL A 334 13.29 -16.57 22.52
CA VAL A 334 13.04 -17.47 21.40
C VAL A 334 12.86 -18.89 21.91
N LYS A 335 13.65 -19.41 22.83
CA LYS A 335 13.51 -20.76 23.38
C LYS A 335 12.13 -21.04 23.97
N GLN A 336 11.51 -20.03 24.58
CA GLN A 336 10.17 -20.10 25.16
C GLN A 336 9.05 -20.06 24.10
N SER A 337 9.39 -19.69 22.87
CA SER A 337 8.48 -19.53 21.74
C SER A 337 8.87 -20.49 20.60
N ASN A 338 7.94 -21.18 19.95
CA ASN A 338 8.32 -22.06 18.84
C ASN A 338 8.56 -21.27 17.55
N ILE A 339 9.50 -20.32 17.57
CA ILE A 339 9.69 -19.30 16.54
C ILE A 339 11.09 -19.37 15.96
N SER A 340 11.19 -19.29 14.64
CA SER A 340 12.48 -19.23 13.95
C SER A 340 13.13 -17.86 14.12
N ILE A 341 14.46 -17.81 14.13
CA ILE A 341 15.26 -16.59 14.20
C ILE A 341 16.19 -16.53 13.00
N MET A 342 16.41 -15.35 12.44
CA MET A 342 17.20 -15.15 11.23
C MET A 342 18.37 -14.22 11.53
N PHE A 343 19.60 -14.69 11.35
CA PHE A 343 20.78 -13.90 11.65
C PHE A 343 21.25 -13.17 10.40
N ASP A 344 21.50 -11.87 10.55
CA ASP A 344 22.15 -11.00 9.57
C ASP A 344 23.30 -10.28 10.28
N LEU A 345 24.54 -10.67 9.98
CA LEU A 345 25.72 -10.18 10.70
C LEU A 345 26.34 -9.01 9.94
N ARG A 346 26.60 -7.91 10.63
CA ARG A 346 27.15 -6.68 10.04
C ARG A 346 28.20 -6.06 10.99
N PRO A 347 29.23 -5.39 10.46
CA PRO A 347 29.65 -5.33 9.06
C PRO A 347 30.63 -6.48 8.71
N GLU A 348 30.48 -7.04 7.51
CA GLU A 348 31.32 -8.17 7.04
C GLU A 348 32.79 -7.78 6.81
N ASN A 349 33.08 -6.48 6.63
CA ASN A 349 34.41 -5.95 6.36
C ASN A 349 35.23 -5.63 7.62
N HIS A 350 34.79 -6.06 8.81
CA HIS A 350 35.54 -5.87 10.05
C HIS A 350 36.71 -6.86 10.15
N SER A 351 37.87 -6.41 10.63
CA SER A 351 39.06 -7.28 10.79
C SER A 351 38.80 -8.51 11.65
N ASP A 352 37.93 -8.36 12.66
CA ASP A 352 37.58 -9.42 13.62
C ASP A 352 36.28 -10.17 13.29
N TYR A 353 35.79 -10.08 12.04
CA TYR A 353 34.51 -10.67 11.64
C TYR A 353 34.45 -12.20 11.88
N GLN A 354 35.56 -12.91 11.73
CA GLN A 354 35.63 -14.35 12.04
C GLN A 354 35.39 -14.64 13.52
N ASN A 355 36.04 -13.87 14.40
CA ASN A 355 35.86 -13.99 15.84
C ASN A 355 34.40 -13.70 16.21
N PHE A 356 33.81 -12.69 15.57
CA PHE A 356 32.41 -12.36 15.76
C PHE A 356 31.48 -13.52 15.39
N VAL A 357 31.68 -14.15 14.22
CA VAL A 357 30.91 -15.34 13.81
C VAL A 357 31.05 -16.45 14.84
N ASN A 358 32.27 -16.75 15.31
CA ASN A 358 32.51 -17.80 16.29
C ASN A 358 31.78 -17.54 17.61
N VAL A 359 31.85 -16.32 18.14
CA VAL A 359 31.16 -15.94 19.39
C VAL A 359 29.64 -16.05 19.24
N ILE A 360 29.08 -15.62 18.11
CA ILE A 360 27.64 -15.76 17.84
C ILE A 360 27.23 -17.23 17.81
N VAL A 361 27.97 -18.07 17.08
CA VAL A 361 27.69 -19.51 16.98
C VAL A 361 27.80 -20.18 18.35
N GLU A 362 28.81 -19.83 19.16
CA GLU A 362 28.96 -20.32 20.52
C GLU A 362 27.75 -19.97 21.39
N VAL A 363 27.29 -18.71 21.34
CA VAL A 363 26.09 -18.25 22.07
C VAL A 363 24.84 -18.99 21.61
N ILE A 364 24.68 -19.24 20.30
CA ILE A 364 23.57 -20.03 19.75
C ILE A 364 23.61 -21.47 20.31
N LEU A 365 24.77 -22.14 20.22
CA LEU A 365 24.92 -23.51 20.69
C LEU A 365 24.66 -23.62 22.20
N ARG A 366 25.17 -22.66 22.98
CA ARG A 366 24.99 -22.60 24.43
C ARG A 366 23.55 -22.34 24.86
N SER A 367 22.78 -21.58 24.08
CA SER A 367 21.37 -21.30 24.39
C SER A 367 20.48 -22.56 24.37
N GLY A 368 20.89 -23.59 23.62
CA GLY A 368 20.18 -24.85 23.48
C GLY A 368 18.87 -24.75 22.68
N ILE A 369 18.71 -23.70 21.87
CA ILE A 369 17.58 -23.63 20.93
C ILE A 369 17.73 -24.71 19.84
N PRO A 370 16.63 -25.27 19.31
CA PRO A 370 16.69 -26.16 18.16
C PRO A 370 17.36 -25.49 16.96
N LEU A 371 18.50 -26.00 16.49
CA LEU A 371 19.26 -25.39 15.39
C LEU A 371 18.46 -25.24 14.09
N LYS A 372 17.46 -26.10 13.85
CA LYS A 372 16.52 -25.99 12.72
C LYS A 372 15.68 -24.70 12.72
N GLN A 373 15.59 -24.01 13.85
CA GLN A 373 14.91 -22.71 13.97
C GLN A 373 15.85 -21.54 13.63
N VAL A 374 17.15 -21.78 13.48
CA VAL A 374 18.14 -20.76 13.16
C VAL A 374 18.30 -20.67 11.65
N LEU A 375 17.97 -19.51 11.08
CA LEU A 375 18.20 -19.14 9.69
C LEU A 375 19.47 -18.28 9.62
N TRP A 376 20.43 -18.64 8.77
CA TRP A 376 21.73 -17.98 8.68
C TRP A 376 21.93 -17.33 7.32
N LEU A 377 21.89 -16.00 7.25
CA LEU A 377 22.12 -15.24 6.01
C LEU A 377 23.60 -15.02 5.67
N PRO A 378 24.52 -14.78 6.63
CA PRO A 378 25.89 -14.38 6.29
C PRO A 378 26.58 -15.37 5.35
N ASP A 379 27.24 -14.83 4.34
CA ASP A 379 28.05 -15.62 3.41
C ASP A 379 29.44 -15.93 3.98
N GLY A 380 30.02 -15.01 4.74
CA GLY A 380 31.35 -15.17 5.35
C GLY A 380 31.39 -16.30 6.40
N PHE A 381 32.48 -17.08 6.37
CA PHE A 381 32.75 -18.21 7.28
C PHE A 381 31.64 -19.29 7.33
N ARG A 382 30.76 -19.35 6.32
CA ARG A 382 29.62 -20.27 6.30
C ARG A 382 30.01 -21.75 6.41
N GLU A 383 31.10 -22.16 5.77
CA GLU A 383 31.56 -23.55 5.84
C GLU A 383 32.00 -23.94 7.26
N ASP A 384 32.61 -22.99 8.00
CA ASP A 384 32.95 -23.20 9.42
C ASP A 384 31.67 -23.32 10.27
N VAL A 385 30.67 -22.47 10.00
CA VAL A 385 29.36 -22.54 10.67
C VAL A 385 28.67 -23.88 10.41
N LYS A 386 28.71 -24.40 9.17
CA LYS A 386 28.16 -25.72 8.84
C LYS A 386 28.85 -26.85 9.61
N GLN A 387 30.16 -26.75 9.81
CA GLN A 387 30.92 -27.74 10.57
C GLN A 387 30.60 -27.67 12.06
N GLN A 388 30.51 -26.47 12.63
CA GLN A 388 30.26 -26.26 14.06
C GLN A 388 28.79 -26.48 14.46
N ALA A 389 27.85 -26.09 13.59
CA ALA A 389 26.42 -26.09 13.86
C ALA A 389 25.62 -26.63 12.64
N PRO A 390 25.75 -27.93 12.30
CA PRO A 390 25.19 -28.52 11.08
C PRO A 390 23.65 -28.50 11.00
N GLY A 391 22.95 -28.23 12.11
CA GLY A 391 21.49 -28.11 12.12
C GLY A 391 20.95 -26.74 11.70
N VAL A 392 21.82 -25.74 11.53
CA VAL A 392 21.44 -24.38 11.11
C VAL A 392 20.95 -24.37 9.67
N GLN A 393 19.88 -23.64 9.41
CA GLN A 393 19.29 -23.48 8.08
C GLN A 393 19.98 -22.33 7.35
N HIS A 394 20.73 -22.61 6.29
CA HIS A 394 21.45 -21.59 5.55
C HIS A 394 20.57 -20.95 4.48
N VAL A 395 20.55 -19.61 4.47
CA VAL A 395 19.78 -18.80 3.51
C VAL A 395 20.76 -18.00 2.65
N TYR A 396 20.60 -18.07 1.33
CA TYR A 396 21.55 -17.55 0.37
C TYR A 396 21.03 -16.27 -0.30
N GLY A 397 21.89 -15.26 -0.44
CA GLY A 397 21.55 -14.00 -1.10
C GLY A 397 21.65 -14.02 -2.63
N ARG A 398 21.77 -15.19 -3.25
CA ARG A 398 21.96 -15.34 -4.70
C ARG A 398 20.99 -16.32 -5.31
N LYS A 399 20.70 -16.14 -6.59
CA LYS A 399 19.88 -17.07 -7.37
C LYS A 399 20.53 -18.45 -7.41
N ARG A 400 19.66 -19.46 -7.35
CA ARG A 400 20.05 -20.86 -7.52
C ARG A 400 20.72 -21.04 -8.87
N LEU A 401 21.87 -21.70 -8.88
CA LEU A 401 22.45 -22.23 -10.12
C LEU A 401 21.81 -23.60 -10.39
N GLU A 402 21.59 -23.95 -11.66
CA GLU A 402 20.92 -25.22 -12.05
C GLU A 402 21.54 -26.48 -11.43
N ASN A 403 22.83 -26.40 -11.08
CA ASN A 403 23.61 -27.50 -10.48
C ASN A 403 23.52 -27.60 -8.95
N GLU A 404 22.79 -26.71 -8.28
CA GLU A 404 22.68 -26.69 -6.82
C GLU A 404 21.57 -27.60 -6.33
N GLU A 405 21.75 -28.21 -5.16
CA GLU A 405 20.82 -29.17 -4.59
C GLU A 405 19.41 -28.57 -4.36
N PRO A 406 18.34 -29.35 -4.58
CA PRO A 406 16.99 -28.94 -4.25
C PRO A 406 16.81 -28.74 -2.75
N GLY A 407 16.19 -27.62 -2.34
CA GLY A 407 15.92 -27.30 -0.93
C GLY A 407 16.73 -26.14 -0.35
N LEU A 408 17.54 -25.45 -1.16
CA LEU A 408 18.26 -24.25 -0.73
C LEU A 408 17.28 -23.10 -0.40
N HIS A 409 17.39 -22.53 0.79
CA HIS A 409 16.64 -21.31 1.13
C HIS A 409 17.34 -20.09 0.52
N ILE A 410 16.56 -19.21 -0.13
CA ILE A 410 17.09 -18.06 -0.86
C ILE A 410 16.40 -16.79 -0.37
N ASN A 411 17.20 -15.77 -0.07
CA ASN A 411 16.73 -14.43 0.29
C ASN A 411 16.99 -13.48 -0.89
N LEU A 412 16.01 -13.37 -1.78
CA LEU A 412 16.06 -12.47 -2.93
C LEU A 412 14.87 -11.50 -2.92
N PRO A 413 15.03 -10.31 -3.52
CA PRO A 413 13.91 -9.48 -3.88
C PRO A 413 12.88 -10.29 -4.69
N TYR A 414 11.59 -10.19 -4.32
CA TYR A 414 10.49 -10.89 -5.02
C TYR A 414 10.41 -10.55 -6.52
N GLN A 415 11.02 -9.44 -6.93
CA GLN A 415 11.08 -8.97 -8.31
C GLN A 415 11.99 -9.88 -9.15
N ASP A 416 13.05 -10.40 -8.54
CA ASP A 416 14.05 -11.22 -9.20
C ASP A 416 13.59 -12.66 -9.43
N MET A 417 12.46 -13.07 -8.84
CA MET A 417 11.91 -14.42 -9.01
C MET A 417 10.60 -14.41 -9.79
N SER A 418 10.44 -15.41 -10.66
CA SER A 418 9.18 -15.69 -11.33
C SER A 418 8.16 -16.26 -10.32
N SER A 419 6.87 -16.13 -10.64
CA SER A 419 5.80 -16.67 -9.80
C SER A 419 5.85 -18.19 -9.65
N GLU A 420 6.52 -18.88 -10.59
CA GLU A 420 6.68 -20.34 -10.58
C GLU A 420 7.84 -20.81 -9.69
N GLU A 421 8.81 -19.94 -9.46
CA GLU A 421 9.95 -20.17 -8.56
C GLU A 421 9.61 -19.87 -7.09
N ILE A 422 8.62 -19.01 -6.85
CA ILE A 422 8.08 -18.71 -5.51
C ILE A 422 7.09 -19.83 -5.15
N LYS A 423 7.57 -20.89 -4.49
CA LYS A 423 6.74 -22.03 -4.05
C LYS A 423 6.72 -22.20 -2.54
#